data_AF-A0A3B0CTC7-F1
#
_entry.id   AF-A0A3B0CTC7-F1
#
_cell.length_a   1.000
_cell.length_b   1.000
_cell.length_c   1.000
_cell.angle_alpha   90.00
_cell.angle_beta   90.00
_cell.angle_gamma   90.00
#
_symmetry.space_group_name_H-M   'P 1'
#
loop_
_entity.id
_entity.type
_entity.pdbx_description
1 polymer ?
#
loop_
_entity_poly.entity_id
_entity_poly.type
_entity_poly.pdbx_seq_one_letter_code
_entity_poly.pdbx_strand_id
1 'polypeptide(L)'
;MLEEQWSETSYTHPDIDLSWIADREEDGLLLLTLPAGESQYAPLIVPMGGFNECPQPLEQAVLFRHWQEEYGMVPLVVTQDTWVVRVSERPATDAAALQLAKEHFLFCQYVLETFDSIGQYASYLRRHDIWMFWWD
;
A
#
# COMPACT_ATOMS: atom_id res chain seq x y z
N MET A 1 5.51 -31.33 2.78
CA MET A 1 5.62 -31.04 1.33
C MET A 1 4.26 -30.47 0.96
N LEU A 2 4.15 -29.14 0.83
CA LEU A 2 2.90 -28.50 0.41
C LEU A 2 2.81 -28.72 -1.10
N GLU A 3 1.71 -29.31 -1.56
CA GLU A 3 1.44 -29.50 -2.98
C GLU A 3 1.06 -28.14 -3.58
N GLU A 4 2.03 -27.45 -4.20
CA GLU A 4 1.75 -26.28 -5.04
C GLU A 4 1.05 -26.74 -6.32
N GLN A 5 -0.28 -26.70 -6.31
CA GLN A 5 -1.06 -26.73 -7.54
C GLN A 5 -0.98 -25.35 -8.20
N TRP A 6 -0.19 -25.26 -9.26
CA TRP A 6 -0.17 -24.10 -10.15
C TRP A 6 -1.54 -24.02 -10.83
N SER A 7 -2.37 -23.04 -10.47
CA SER A 7 -3.52 -22.69 -11.30
C SER A 7 -2.99 -22.04 -12.57
N GLU A 8 -3.29 -22.59 -13.74
CA GLU A 8 -3.09 -21.87 -15.01
C GLU A 8 -3.90 -20.57 -14.94
N THR A 9 -3.21 -19.45 -14.76
CA THR A 9 -3.84 -18.14 -14.81
C THR A 9 -4.06 -17.80 -16.27
N SER A 10 -5.30 -17.60 -16.70
CA SER A 10 -5.62 -17.08 -18.05
C SER A 10 -5.28 -15.59 -18.22
N TYR A 11 -4.61 -14.99 -17.24
CA TYR A 11 -4.25 -13.58 -17.24
C TYR A 11 -3.11 -13.33 -18.24
N THR A 12 -3.43 -12.69 -19.35
CA THR A 12 -2.42 -12.15 -20.26
C THR A 12 -1.97 -10.79 -19.75
N HIS A 13 -0.67 -10.64 -19.50
CA HIS A 13 -0.10 -9.32 -19.22
C HIS A 13 -0.39 -8.39 -20.40
N PRO A 14 -0.74 -7.11 -20.13
CA PRO A 14 -0.86 -6.14 -21.19
C PRO A 14 0.50 -5.96 -21.88
N ASP A 15 0.50 -5.84 -23.21
CA ASP A 15 1.65 -5.33 -23.94
C ASP A 15 1.77 -3.83 -23.63
N ILE A 16 2.73 -3.49 -22.76
CA ILE A 16 2.99 -2.11 -22.36
C ILE A 16 3.82 -1.44 -23.44
N ASP A 17 3.17 -0.65 -24.29
CA ASP A 17 3.79 0.19 -25.32
C ASP A 17 3.42 1.67 -25.17
N LEU A 18 3.92 2.53 -26.08
CA LEU A 18 3.67 3.97 -26.01
C LEU A 18 2.18 4.32 -26.17
N SER A 19 1.42 3.57 -26.98
CA SER A 19 -0.03 3.77 -27.09
C SER A 19 -0.74 3.41 -25.79
N TRP A 20 -0.37 2.28 -25.19
CA TRP A 20 -0.94 1.82 -23.94
C TRP A 20 -0.71 2.84 -22.80
N ILE A 21 0.48 3.46 -22.77
CA ILE A 21 0.82 4.54 -21.84
C ILE A 21 0.00 5.79 -22.14
N ALA A 22 -0.01 6.26 -23.39
CA ALA A 22 -0.72 7.47 -23.79
C ALA A 22 -2.23 7.41 -23.50
N ASP A 23 -2.84 6.23 -23.60
CA ASP A 23 -4.25 6.01 -23.28
C ASP A 23 -4.57 6.11 -21.76
N ARG A 24 -3.55 6.11 -20.90
CA ARG A 24 -3.65 6.09 -19.43
C ARG A 24 -2.93 7.24 -18.75
N GLU A 25 -2.22 8.06 -19.51
CA GLU A 25 -1.49 9.20 -18.99
C GLU A 25 -2.43 10.38 -18.80
N GLU A 26 -2.48 10.91 -17.58
CA GLU A 26 -3.22 12.13 -17.25
C GLU A 26 -2.37 12.97 -16.30
N ASP A 27 -2.03 14.21 -16.70
CA ASP A 27 -1.24 15.16 -15.91
C ASP A 27 0.05 14.59 -15.30
N GLY A 28 0.74 13.71 -16.04
CA GLY A 28 2.00 13.06 -15.60
C GLY A 28 1.79 11.85 -14.67
N LEU A 29 0.55 11.40 -14.47
CA LEU A 29 0.20 10.17 -13.78
C LEU A 29 -0.18 9.08 -14.78
N LEU A 30 0.18 7.83 -14.47
CA LEU A 30 -0.29 6.66 -15.19
C LEU A 30 -1.45 6.01 -14.41
N LEU A 31 -2.65 6.06 -14.97
CA LEU A 31 -3.86 5.51 -14.33
C LEU A 31 -3.98 4.01 -14.57
N LEU A 32 -3.97 3.24 -13.48
CA LEU A 32 -4.11 1.79 -13.50
C LEU A 32 -5.42 1.37 -12.84
N THR A 33 -6.18 0.51 -13.52
CA THR A 33 -7.37 -0.12 -12.95
C THR A 33 -6.96 -1.40 -12.24
N LEU A 34 -7.23 -1.48 -10.94
CA LEU A 34 -7.10 -2.71 -10.16
C LEU A 34 -8.39 -3.54 -10.27
N PRO A 35 -8.30 -4.88 -10.26
CA PRO A 35 -9.49 -5.70 -10.17
C PRO A 35 -10.28 -5.38 -8.89
N ALA A 36 -11.61 -5.38 -8.99
CA ALA A 36 -12.47 -5.01 -7.88
C ALA A 36 -12.29 -5.97 -6.70
N GLY A 37 -11.98 -5.43 -5.52
CA GLY A 37 -11.75 -6.23 -4.30
C GLY A 37 -10.35 -6.86 -4.20
N GLU A 38 -9.45 -6.57 -5.13
CA GLU A 38 -8.09 -7.11 -5.17
C GLU A 38 -7.01 -6.04 -5.04
N SER A 39 -7.35 -4.89 -4.46
CA SER A 39 -6.42 -3.77 -4.28
C SER A 39 -5.19 -4.12 -3.44
N GLN A 40 -5.28 -5.12 -2.56
CA GLN A 40 -4.14 -5.63 -1.81
C GLN A 40 -3.00 -6.16 -2.68
N TYR A 41 -3.29 -6.57 -3.93
CA TYR A 41 -2.28 -7.06 -4.86
C TYR A 41 -1.61 -5.95 -5.66
N ALA A 42 -1.91 -4.67 -5.40
CA ALA A 42 -1.25 -3.55 -6.07
C ALA A 42 0.29 -3.63 -6.01
N PRO A 43 0.93 -3.99 -4.88
CA PRO A 43 2.38 -4.18 -4.86
C PRO A 43 2.88 -5.30 -5.78
N LEU A 44 2.06 -6.31 -6.07
CA LEU A 44 2.43 -7.39 -7.00
C LEU A 44 2.25 -7.00 -8.47
N ILE A 45 1.38 -6.02 -8.75
CA ILE A 45 1.11 -5.48 -10.09
C ILE A 45 2.12 -4.39 -10.45
N VAL A 46 2.40 -3.49 -9.50
CA VAL A 46 3.43 -2.44 -9.60
C VAL A 46 4.46 -2.68 -8.49
N PRO A 47 5.49 -3.52 -8.75
CA PRO A 47 6.45 -3.93 -7.74
C PRO A 47 7.42 -2.80 -7.41
N MET A 48 7.09 -2.05 -6.36
CA MET A 48 8.00 -1.16 -5.65
C MET A 48 8.38 -1.81 -4.32
N GLY A 49 9.67 -1.87 -3.97
CA GLY A 49 10.15 -2.32 -2.65
C GLY A 49 11.50 -3.03 -2.69
N GLY A 50 11.97 -3.47 -1.51
CA GLY A 50 13.22 -4.22 -1.38
C GLY A 50 14.49 -3.37 -1.32
N PHE A 51 14.37 -2.09 -1.01
CA PHE A 51 15.46 -1.12 -0.81
C PHE A 51 15.21 -0.30 0.45
N ASN A 52 16.26 0.22 1.11
CA ASN A 52 16.16 1.15 2.25
C ASN A 52 15.11 0.76 3.31
N GLU A 53 15.15 -0.52 3.73
CA GLU A 53 14.20 -1.15 4.67
C GLU A 53 12.73 -1.19 4.18
N CYS A 54 12.44 -0.77 2.95
CA CYS A 54 11.16 -0.99 2.29
C CYS A 54 10.91 -2.49 2.13
N PRO A 55 9.80 -3.02 2.67
CA PRO A 55 9.47 -4.43 2.57
C PRO A 55 9.40 -4.90 1.11
N GLN A 56 9.60 -6.18 0.88
CA GLN A 56 9.42 -6.76 -0.45
C GLN A 56 7.96 -6.65 -0.90
N PRO A 57 7.66 -6.56 -2.21
CA PRO A 57 6.29 -6.45 -2.72
C PRO A 57 5.31 -7.50 -2.15
N LEU A 58 5.77 -8.72 -1.91
CA LEU A 58 4.95 -9.77 -1.28
C LEU A 58 4.57 -9.43 0.17
N GLU A 59 5.52 -8.92 0.95
CA GLU A 59 5.29 -8.51 2.33
C GLU A 59 4.37 -7.29 2.40
N GLN A 60 4.54 -6.34 1.47
CA GLN A 60 3.63 -5.22 1.31
C GLN A 60 2.20 -5.68 1.01
N ALA A 61 2.02 -6.61 0.07
CA ALA A 61 0.70 -7.13 -0.29
C ALA A 61 -0.01 -7.82 0.89
N VAL A 62 0.74 -8.53 1.76
CA VAL A 62 0.19 -9.15 2.97
C VAL A 62 -0.32 -8.09 3.96
N LEU A 63 0.46 -7.03 4.21
CA LEU A 63 0.04 -5.93 5.09
C LEU A 63 -1.10 -5.11 4.49
N PHE A 64 -1.07 -4.90 3.18
CA PHE A 64 -2.15 -4.21 2.47
C PHE A 64 -3.47 -4.97 2.60
N ARG A 65 -3.43 -6.30 2.51
CA ARG A 65 -4.60 -7.14 2.74
C ARG A 65 -5.14 -6.98 4.16
N HIS A 66 -4.26 -7.05 5.17
CA HIS A 66 -4.64 -6.84 6.57
C HIS A 66 -5.32 -5.48 6.79
N TRP A 67 -4.73 -4.39 6.27
CA TRP A 67 -5.35 -3.07 6.41
C TRP A 67 -6.58 -2.85 5.55
N GLN A 68 -6.71 -3.56 4.42
CA GLN A 68 -7.94 -3.57 3.64
C GLN A 68 -9.07 -4.24 4.42
N GLU A 69 -8.80 -5.36 5.07
CA GLU A 69 -9.77 -6.08 5.91
C GLU A 69 -10.18 -5.26 7.15
N GLU A 70 -9.23 -4.63 7.83
CA GLU A 70 -9.47 -3.90 9.10
C GLU A 70 -9.94 -2.45 8.91
N TYR A 71 -9.50 -1.75 7.86
CA TYR A 71 -9.72 -0.31 7.68
C TYR A 71 -10.31 0.06 6.31
N GLY A 72 -10.56 -0.91 5.44
CA GLY A 72 -10.98 -0.65 4.05
C GLY A 72 -9.93 0.14 3.27
N MET A 73 -8.65 -0.14 3.53
CA MET A 73 -7.53 0.48 2.85
C MET A 73 -7.52 0.19 1.35
N VAL A 74 -7.29 1.23 0.54
CA VAL A 74 -7.06 1.16 -0.90
C VAL A 74 -5.82 1.99 -1.28
N PRO A 75 -4.93 1.47 -2.14
CA PRO A 75 -3.82 2.23 -2.67
C PRO A 75 -4.31 3.29 -3.66
N LEU A 76 -3.71 4.47 -3.61
CA LEU A 76 -4.03 5.61 -4.47
C LEU A 76 -2.89 5.93 -5.44
N VAL A 77 -1.66 6.00 -4.93
CA VAL A 77 -0.48 6.41 -5.69
C VAL A 77 0.71 5.58 -5.26
N VAL A 78 1.54 5.23 -6.25
CA VAL A 78 2.88 4.67 -6.03
C VAL A 78 3.88 5.46 -6.87
N THR A 79 5.02 5.77 -6.28
CA THR A 79 6.19 6.33 -6.97
C THR A 79 7.34 5.32 -6.88
N GLN A 80 8.56 5.75 -7.21
CA GLN A 80 9.77 4.94 -6.99
C GLN A 80 10.01 4.59 -5.52
N ASP A 81 9.48 5.37 -4.57
CA ASP A 81 9.86 5.39 -3.16
C ASP A 81 8.70 5.62 -2.19
N THR A 82 7.47 5.82 -2.69
CA THR A 82 6.35 6.26 -1.87
C THR A 82 5.08 5.48 -2.21
N TRP A 83 4.35 5.06 -1.17
CA TRP A 83 2.95 4.66 -1.25
C TRP A 83 2.06 5.72 -0.61
N VAL A 84 0.98 6.09 -1.30
CA VAL A 84 -0.14 6.84 -0.72
C VAL A 84 -1.36 5.95 -0.76
N VAL A 85 -2.02 5.79 0.39
CA VAL A 85 -3.21 4.95 0.54
C VAL A 85 -4.32 5.74 1.23
N ARG A 86 -5.58 5.33 1.01
CA ARG A 86 -6.76 5.84 1.71
C ARG A 86 -7.44 4.73 2.46
N VAL A 87 -8.07 5.05 3.59
CA VAL A 87 -8.95 4.15 4.34
C VAL A 87 -10.38 4.65 4.40
N SER A 88 -11.34 3.73 4.44
CA SER A 88 -12.75 4.08 4.69
C SER A 88 -13.06 4.17 6.19
N GLU A 89 -12.30 3.47 7.02
CA GLU A 89 -12.48 3.43 8.47
C GLU A 89 -11.20 3.84 9.21
N ARG A 90 -11.36 4.69 10.23
CA ARG A 90 -10.27 5.14 11.10
C ARG A 90 -10.32 4.36 12.42
N PRO A 91 -9.18 4.16 13.12
CA PRO A 91 -9.18 3.48 14.39
C PRO A 91 -10.14 4.12 15.40
N ALA A 92 -11.09 3.31 15.89
CA ALA A 92 -12.19 3.77 16.74
C ALA A 92 -11.77 4.07 18.19
N THR A 93 -10.60 3.60 18.62
CA THR A 93 -10.08 3.78 19.98
C THR A 93 -8.61 4.19 19.97
N ASP A 94 -8.13 4.77 21.07
CA ASP A 94 -6.72 5.15 21.21
C ASP A 94 -5.82 3.91 21.25
N ALA A 95 -6.32 2.80 21.80
CA ALA A 95 -5.60 1.52 21.80
C ALA A 95 -5.44 0.97 20.38
N ALA A 96 -6.51 0.99 19.57
CA ALA A 96 -6.45 0.59 18.17
C ALA A 96 -5.52 1.50 17.36
N ALA A 97 -5.58 2.81 17.60
CA ALA A 97 -4.72 3.78 16.92
C ALA A 97 -3.23 3.57 17.27
N LEU A 98 -2.93 3.28 18.53
CA LEU A 98 -1.56 2.98 18.96
C LEU A 98 -1.06 1.65 18.38
N GLN A 99 -1.94 0.66 18.25
CA GLN A 99 -1.60 -0.60 17.62
C GLN A 99 -1.30 -0.41 16.13
N LEU A 100 -2.16 0.31 15.40
CA LEU A 100 -1.94 0.65 14.00
C LEU A 100 -0.66 1.46 13.80
N ALA A 101 -0.37 2.42 14.68
CA ALA A 101 0.87 3.20 14.63
C ALA A 101 2.13 2.31 14.75
N LYS A 102 2.07 1.23 15.54
CA LYS A 102 3.17 0.26 15.64
C LYS A 102 3.31 -0.56 14.36
N GLU A 103 2.20 -0.99 13.77
CA GLU A 103 2.21 -1.70 12.48
C GLU A 103 2.82 -0.83 11.38
N HIS A 104 2.40 0.43 11.29
CA HIS A 104 2.97 1.39 10.35
C HIS A 104 4.46 1.64 10.60
N PHE A 105 4.90 1.75 11.85
CA PHE A 105 6.31 1.91 12.18
C PHE A 105 7.15 0.68 11.79
N LEU A 106 6.61 -0.53 11.98
CA LEU A 106 7.25 -1.77 11.54
C LEU A 106 7.30 -1.88 10.01
N PHE A 107 6.29 -1.37 9.32
CA PHE A 107 6.23 -1.35 7.86
C PHE A 107 7.16 -0.29 7.24
N CYS A 108 7.19 0.89 7.83
CA CYS A 108 7.91 2.06 7.35
C CYS A 108 8.33 2.89 8.57
N GLN A 109 9.58 2.74 9.02
CA GLN A 109 10.08 3.47 10.18
C GLN A 109 10.11 5.00 9.97
N TYR A 110 10.24 5.43 8.71
CA TYR A 110 10.31 6.84 8.28
C TYR A 110 9.02 7.62 8.56
N VAL A 111 7.90 6.95 8.87
CA VAL A 111 6.67 7.64 9.30
C VAL A 111 6.91 8.55 10.49
N LEU A 112 7.84 8.21 11.39
CA LEU A 112 8.14 9.01 12.59
C LEU A 112 9.06 10.21 12.32
N GLU A 113 9.59 10.42 11.12
CA GLU A 113 10.35 11.63 10.83
C GLU A 113 9.49 12.91 10.89
N THR A 114 8.18 12.75 10.72
CA THR A 114 7.21 13.86 10.80
C THR A 114 6.57 13.99 12.19
N PHE A 115 6.88 13.09 13.14
CA PHE A 115 6.23 13.07 14.45
C PHE A 115 7.22 12.84 15.60
N ASP A 116 7.08 13.59 16.67
CA ASP A 116 7.93 13.52 17.87
C ASP A 116 7.79 12.19 18.64
N SER A 117 6.68 11.46 18.43
CA SER A 117 6.45 10.16 19.07
C SER A 117 5.41 9.32 18.35
N ILE A 118 5.45 8.00 18.61
CA ILE A 118 4.42 7.07 18.15
C ILE A 118 3.01 7.43 18.66
N GLY A 119 2.90 8.06 19.84
CA GLY A 119 1.61 8.52 20.38
C GLY A 119 1.04 9.71 19.59
N GLN A 120 1.89 10.64 19.16
CA GLN A 120 1.48 11.74 18.29
C GLN A 120 1.04 11.21 16.92
N TYR A 121 1.76 10.21 16.38
CA TYR A 121 1.39 9.55 15.14
C TYR A 121 0.07 8.76 15.26
N ALA A 122 -0.14 8.02 16.34
CA ALA A 122 -1.43 7.36 16.63
C ALA A 122 -2.59 8.38 16.68
N SER A 123 -2.36 9.53 17.32
CA SER A 123 -3.32 10.64 17.35
C SER A 123 -3.62 11.17 15.94
N TYR A 124 -2.61 11.27 15.08
CA TYR A 124 -2.77 11.63 13.67
C TYR A 124 -3.66 10.62 12.92
N LEU A 125 -3.40 9.31 13.07
CA LEU A 125 -4.16 8.24 12.41
C LEU A 125 -5.65 8.21 12.80
N ARG A 126 -6.01 8.67 14.00
CA ARG A 126 -7.42 8.81 14.40
C ARG A 126 -8.19 9.88 13.63
N ARG A 127 -7.48 10.85 13.05
CA ARG A 127 -8.10 12.03 12.41
C ARG A 127 -8.02 11.99 10.89
N HIS A 128 -7.07 11.25 10.33
CA HIS A 128 -6.80 11.26 8.89
C HIS A 128 -7.09 9.90 8.26
N ASP A 129 -7.63 9.94 7.06
CA ASP A 129 -7.97 8.79 6.22
C ASP A 129 -6.95 8.55 5.11
N ILE A 130 -5.91 9.37 5.01
CA ILE A 130 -4.78 9.21 4.08
C ILE A 130 -3.53 8.85 4.85
N TRP A 131 -2.86 7.78 4.42
CA TRP A 131 -1.55 7.38 4.92
C TRP A 131 -0.52 7.47 3.81
N MET A 132 0.69 7.89 4.18
CA MET A 132 1.82 8.02 3.29
C MET A 132 3.00 7.28 3.90
N PHE A 133 3.62 6.41 3.11
CA PHE A 133 4.82 5.67 3.48
C PHE A 133 5.88 5.99 2.43
N TRP A 134 7.01 6.51 2.87
CA TRP A 134 8.13 6.84 1.98
C TRP A 134 9.40 6.22 2.53
N TRP A 135 10.33 5.94 1.62
CA TRP A 135 11.67 5.45 1.93
C TRP A 135 12.67 6.33 1.17
N ASP A 136 13.88 6.52 1.69
CA ASP A 136 14.98 7.18 0.94
C ASP A 136 15.47 6.30 -0.22
#